data_AF-A0A847AWG5-F1
#
_entry.id   AF-A0A847AWG5-F1
#
_cell.length_a   1.000
_cell.length_b   1.000
_cell.length_c   1.000
_cell.angle_alpha   90.00
_cell.angle_beta   90.00
_cell.angle_gamma   90.00
#
_symmetry.space_group_name_H-M   'P 1'
#
loop_
_entity.id
_entity.type
_entity.pdbx_description
1 polymer ?
#
loop_
_entity_poly.entity_id
_entity_poly.type
_entity_poly.pdbx_seq_one_letter_code
_entity_poly.pdbx_strand_id
1 'polypeptide(L)'
;MSRLIKVLIVFGVLLNAGQLQAQSVPSWVVPAALRFISNPDDFFFNLHLDNVDYAPTPAENRGELKTNLAPTFLPLTWANAALKIKLLNEGSFMRWVPQVDLAGSYGRIVLLDILSSVVDDEDFTAPTMKDYSIGVTLTKNVTRETRLFAGYHHSVFNMDLKFPDPIEITSDNTLDSLNILRKDNIMVTGITNRIAPEKSLTAYLGYGFNYKKVFSRFVWNHRRLQMGFNIYPEGLLVIHPFIGMHWGL
;
A
#
# COMPACT_ATOMS: atom_id res chain seq x y z
N MET A 1 -15.43 -22.68 -25.82
CA MET A 1 -15.12 -22.36 -24.42
C MET A 1 -14.82 -20.86 -24.37
N SER A 2 -15.85 -20.04 -24.21
CA SER A 2 -15.92 -18.68 -24.75
C SER A 2 -16.35 -17.68 -23.67
N ARG A 3 -15.65 -16.55 -23.57
CA ARG A 3 -15.96 -15.33 -22.80
C ARG A 3 -16.13 -15.45 -21.27
N LEU A 4 -16.49 -16.62 -20.73
CA LEU A 4 -16.75 -16.84 -19.29
C LEU A 4 -15.48 -16.84 -18.40
N ILE A 5 -14.35 -17.33 -18.92
CA ILE A 5 -13.04 -17.30 -18.24
C ILE A 5 -12.48 -15.87 -18.15
N LYS A 6 -12.96 -14.97 -19.02
CA LYS A 6 -12.51 -13.58 -19.10
C LYS A 6 -13.20 -12.66 -18.07
N VAL A 7 -14.30 -13.07 -17.44
CA VAL A 7 -15.01 -12.32 -16.37
C VAL A 7 -14.71 -12.88 -14.96
N LEU A 8 -14.43 -14.17 -14.84
CA LEU A 8 -14.25 -14.85 -13.53
C LEU A 8 -12.96 -14.47 -12.76
N ILE A 9 -11.91 -14.01 -13.45
CA ILE A 9 -10.61 -13.65 -12.81
C ILE A 9 -10.51 -12.14 -12.52
N VAL A 10 -11.14 -11.29 -13.34
CA VAL A 10 -11.25 -9.84 -13.10
C VAL A 10 -12.04 -9.53 -11.83
N PHE A 11 -12.85 -10.49 -11.37
CA PHE A 11 -13.77 -10.29 -10.28
C PHE A 11 -13.63 -11.29 -9.12
N GLY A 12 -12.80 -12.34 -9.10
CA GLY A 12 -12.80 -13.35 -8.00
C GLY A 12 -12.67 -12.81 -6.56
N VAL A 13 -12.17 -11.58 -6.39
CA VAL A 13 -12.17 -10.85 -5.10
C VAL A 13 -13.35 -9.88 -4.95
N LEU A 14 -13.87 -9.34 -6.06
CA LEU A 14 -15.09 -8.54 -6.10
C LEU A 14 -16.38 -9.42 -6.17
N LEU A 15 -16.30 -10.72 -6.50
CA LEU A 15 -17.37 -11.68 -6.84
C LEU A 15 -17.67 -12.70 -5.74
N ASN A 16 -17.02 -12.66 -4.57
CA ASN A 16 -17.66 -13.27 -3.39
C ASN A 16 -18.95 -12.51 -3.00
N ALA A 17 -19.24 -11.36 -3.63
CA ALA A 17 -20.51 -10.66 -3.51
C ALA A 17 -21.58 -11.15 -4.52
N GLY A 18 -21.21 -11.81 -5.63
CA GLY A 18 -22.14 -12.14 -6.72
C GLY A 18 -22.76 -13.54 -6.66
N GLN A 19 -22.27 -14.41 -5.78
CA GLN A 19 -22.89 -15.72 -5.49
C GLN A 19 -23.38 -15.86 -4.06
N LEU A 20 -23.50 -14.75 -3.32
CA LEU A 20 -24.31 -14.72 -2.10
C LEU A 20 -25.78 -14.72 -2.55
N GLN A 21 -26.41 -15.89 -2.46
CA GLN A 21 -27.87 -15.99 -2.43
C GLN A 21 -28.42 -14.90 -1.50
N ALA A 22 -29.47 -14.24 -1.96
CA ALA A 22 -30.06 -13.00 -1.43
C ALA A 22 -30.64 -13.06 0.00
N GLN A 23 -29.93 -13.69 0.94
CA GLN A 23 -30.21 -13.62 2.37
C GLN A 23 -28.93 -13.17 3.08
N SER A 24 -28.90 -11.87 3.40
CA SER A 24 -27.90 -11.15 4.21
C SER A 24 -26.58 -10.74 3.55
N VAL A 25 -26.64 -9.98 2.46
CA VAL A 25 -25.51 -9.08 2.15
C VAL A 25 -25.37 -8.10 3.33
N PRO A 26 -24.21 -8.04 4.02
CA PRO A 26 -24.03 -7.12 5.14
C PRO A 26 -24.31 -5.68 4.72
N SER A 27 -24.96 -4.90 5.58
CA SER A 27 -25.41 -3.54 5.28
C SER A 27 -24.29 -2.57 4.85
N TRP A 28 -23.03 -2.89 5.16
CA TRP A 28 -21.86 -2.11 4.77
C TRP A 28 -21.38 -2.37 3.33
N VAL A 29 -21.74 -3.51 2.71
CA VAL A 29 -21.19 -3.94 1.42
C VAL A 29 -21.73 -3.09 0.27
N VAL A 30 -23.04 -2.81 0.24
CA VAL A 30 -23.65 -2.00 -0.83
C VAL A 30 -23.09 -0.56 -0.83
N PRO A 31 -23.03 0.16 0.31
CA PRO A 31 -22.36 1.45 0.37
C PRO A 31 -20.88 1.40 -0.04
N ALA A 32 -20.16 0.34 0.34
CA ALA A 32 -18.77 0.17 -0.03
C ALA A 32 -18.59 -0.01 -1.55
N ALA A 33 -19.41 -0.85 -2.18
CA ALA A 33 -19.39 -1.05 -3.63
C ALA A 33 -19.69 0.27 -4.38
N LEU A 34 -20.70 1.04 -3.93
CA LEU A 34 -21.02 2.34 -4.53
C LEU A 34 -19.89 3.35 -4.38
N ARG A 35 -19.23 3.39 -3.22
CA ARG A 35 -18.06 4.25 -2.98
C ARG A 35 -16.86 3.85 -3.84
N PHE A 36 -16.62 2.55 -4.02
CA PHE A 36 -15.58 2.04 -4.91
C PHE A 36 -15.84 2.46 -6.36
N ILE A 37 -17.06 2.25 -6.86
CA ILE A 37 -17.43 2.63 -8.23
C ILE A 37 -17.28 4.15 -8.42
N SER A 38 -17.62 4.93 -7.40
CA SER A 38 -17.55 6.40 -7.47
C SER A 38 -16.12 6.94 -7.38
N ASN A 39 -15.19 6.24 -6.72
CA ASN A 39 -13.84 6.73 -6.44
C ASN A 39 -12.81 5.59 -6.33
N PRO A 40 -12.60 4.81 -7.41
CA PRO A 40 -11.74 3.63 -7.37
C PRO A 40 -10.27 3.98 -7.11
N ASP A 41 -9.83 5.16 -7.53
CA ASP A 41 -8.50 5.70 -7.28
C ASP A 41 -8.19 5.86 -5.80
N ASP A 42 -9.16 6.25 -4.95
CA ASP A 42 -8.94 6.36 -3.51
C ASP A 42 -8.60 5.01 -2.90
N PHE A 43 -9.34 3.96 -3.31
CA PHE A 43 -9.10 2.60 -2.84
C PHE A 43 -7.70 2.12 -3.23
N PHE A 44 -7.33 2.24 -4.50
CA PHE A 44 -6.01 1.81 -4.96
C PHE A 44 -4.89 2.67 -4.38
N PHE A 45 -5.13 3.96 -4.14
CA PHE A 45 -4.15 4.82 -3.49
C PHE A 45 -3.97 4.43 -2.01
N ASN A 46 -5.01 4.02 -1.29
CA ASN A 46 -4.88 3.50 0.07
C ASN A 46 -4.04 2.22 0.11
N LEU A 47 -4.23 1.33 -0.86
CA LEU A 47 -3.41 0.13 -1.00
C LEU A 47 -1.95 0.44 -1.37
N HIS A 48 -1.72 1.48 -2.19
CA HIS A 48 -0.38 2.00 -2.40
C HIS A 48 0.23 2.47 -1.07
N LEU A 49 -0.51 3.26 -0.28
CA LEU A 49 -0.03 3.70 1.04
C LEU A 49 0.24 2.52 1.98
N ASP A 50 -0.53 1.43 1.90
CA ASP A 50 -0.28 0.18 2.63
C ASP A 50 1.08 -0.45 2.29
N ASN A 51 1.54 -0.31 1.05
CA ASN A 51 2.80 -0.89 0.56
C ASN A 51 4.04 -0.05 0.88
N VAL A 52 3.88 1.25 1.13
CA VAL A 52 4.99 2.13 1.48
C VAL A 52 5.32 2.00 2.96
N ASP A 53 6.61 1.95 3.29
CA ASP A 53 7.08 1.98 4.67
C ASP A 53 7.71 3.32 5.02
N TYR A 54 7.00 4.09 5.83
CA TYR A 54 7.41 5.40 6.29
C TYR A 54 8.22 5.37 7.59
N ALA A 55 8.24 4.24 8.28
CA ALA A 55 8.94 4.09 9.55
C ALA A 55 10.46 4.08 9.35
N PRO A 56 11.24 4.60 10.31
CA PRO A 56 12.69 4.66 10.18
C PRO A 56 13.33 3.27 10.21
N THR A 57 14.59 3.20 9.79
CA THR A 57 15.38 1.96 9.94
C THR A 57 15.62 1.72 11.43
N PRO A 58 15.52 0.46 11.93
CA PRO A 58 15.90 0.12 13.30
C PRO A 58 17.29 0.64 13.67
N ALA A 59 17.50 0.96 14.95
CA ALA A 59 18.74 1.61 15.40
C ALA A 59 19.96 0.72 15.17
N GLU A 60 19.78 -0.59 15.32
CA GLU A 60 20.78 -1.64 15.17
C GLU A 60 21.12 -1.99 13.71
N ASN A 61 20.21 -1.77 12.77
CA ASN A 61 20.39 -2.16 11.38
C ASN A 61 20.95 -1.01 10.54
N ARG A 62 21.70 -1.33 9.48
CA ARG A 62 22.13 -0.35 8.47
C ARG A 62 21.12 -0.19 7.35
N GLY A 63 20.32 -1.21 7.11
CA GLY A 63 19.20 -1.14 6.19
C GLY A 63 18.10 -2.12 6.54
N GLU A 64 17.03 -2.07 5.77
CA GLU A 64 15.89 -2.96 5.92
C GLU A 64 15.21 -3.18 4.57
N LEU A 65 14.97 -4.44 4.24
CA LEU A 65 14.11 -4.82 3.13
C LEU A 65 12.76 -5.25 3.69
N LYS A 66 11.66 -4.81 3.07
CA LYS A 66 10.29 -5.16 3.47
C LYS A 66 9.44 -5.56 2.28
N THR A 67 8.45 -6.40 2.56
CA THR A 67 7.35 -6.76 1.67
C THR A 67 6.05 -6.74 2.47
N ASN A 68 4.96 -6.38 1.83
CA ASN A 68 3.63 -6.46 2.39
C ASN A 68 2.94 -7.74 1.88
N LEU A 69 2.25 -8.45 2.76
CA LEU A 69 1.48 -9.65 2.43
C LEU A 69 -0.01 -9.35 2.40
N ALA A 70 -0.52 -8.54 3.32
CA ALA A 70 -1.94 -8.17 3.39
C ALA A 70 -2.08 -6.69 3.79
N PRO A 71 -3.03 -5.95 3.18
CA PRO A 71 -4.11 -6.44 2.30
C PRO A 71 -3.77 -6.40 0.79
N THR A 72 -2.51 -6.15 0.44
CA THR A 72 -2.12 -5.85 -0.95
C THR A 72 -1.77 -7.10 -1.76
N PHE A 73 -0.81 -7.92 -1.31
CA PHE A 73 -0.49 -9.17 -2.03
C PHE A 73 -1.64 -10.17 -1.94
N LEU A 74 -2.24 -10.34 -0.76
CA LEU A 74 -3.46 -11.10 -0.57
C LEU A 74 -4.62 -10.14 -0.35
N PRO A 75 -5.65 -10.11 -1.22
CA PRO A 75 -5.90 -11.03 -2.34
C PRO A 75 -5.55 -10.45 -3.73
N LEU A 76 -5.00 -9.23 -3.82
CA LEU A 76 -4.88 -8.51 -5.10
C LEU A 76 -3.64 -8.88 -5.91
N THR A 77 -2.78 -9.76 -5.41
CA THR A 77 -1.49 -10.13 -6.00
C THR A 77 -0.55 -8.94 -6.24
N TRP A 78 -0.77 -7.85 -5.51
CA TRP A 78 0.08 -6.67 -5.54
C TRP A 78 1.34 -6.94 -4.73
N ALA A 79 2.35 -7.47 -5.39
CA ALA A 79 3.66 -7.67 -4.82
C ALA A 79 4.37 -6.31 -4.66
N ASN A 80 5.04 -6.12 -3.53
CA ASN A 80 5.82 -4.92 -3.28
C ASN A 80 7.14 -5.26 -2.60
N ALA A 81 8.13 -4.40 -2.83
CA ALA A 81 9.39 -4.41 -2.13
C ALA A 81 9.72 -2.98 -1.70
N ALA A 82 10.07 -2.80 -0.44
CA ALA A 82 10.54 -1.53 0.11
C ALA A 82 11.94 -1.71 0.69
N LEU A 83 12.87 -0.87 0.28
CA LEU A 83 14.24 -0.83 0.76
C LEU A 83 14.46 0.47 1.52
N LYS A 84 15.01 0.35 2.72
CA LYS A 84 15.46 1.48 3.54
C LYS A 84 16.93 1.32 3.84
N ILE A 85 17.68 2.41 3.76
CA ILE A 85 19.10 2.44 4.05
C ILE A 85 19.37 3.65 4.94
N LYS A 86 20.12 3.42 6.01
CA LYS A 86 20.59 4.45 6.91
C LYS A 86 21.81 5.14 6.31
N LEU A 87 21.64 6.41 5.95
CA LEU A 87 22.71 7.25 5.42
C LEU A 87 23.61 7.79 6.53
N LEU A 88 23.01 8.15 7.67
CA LEU A 88 23.70 8.71 8.82
C LEU A 88 23.16 8.10 10.11
N ASN A 89 24.05 7.66 11.01
CA ASN A 89 23.63 7.30 12.36
C ASN A 89 23.43 8.57 13.20
N GLU A 90 22.50 8.51 14.15
CA GLU A 90 22.35 9.56 15.14
C GLU A 90 23.67 9.76 15.90
N GLY A 91 24.07 11.01 16.08
CA GLY A 91 25.30 11.34 16.79
C GLY A 91 26.60 11.08 16.04
N SER A 92 26.56 10.68 14.76
CA SER A 92 27.77 10.30 14.00
C SER A 92 28.85 11.38 13.97
N PHE A 93 28.45 12.63 13.77
CA PHE A 93 29.37 13.77 13.72
C PHE A 93 29.26 14.69 14.93
N MET A 94 28.03 14.98 15.37
CA MET A 94 27.75 15.72 16.59
C MET A 94 26.52 15.14 17.28
N ARG A 95 26.46 15.23 18.61
CA ARG A 95 25.39 14.66 19.45
C ARG A 95 23.97 15.08 19.04
N TRP A 96 23.80 16.24 18.41
CA TRP A 96 22.48 16.76 18.04
C TRP A 96 21.99 16.30 16.66
N VAL A 97 22.88 15.74 15.83
CA VAL A 97 22.58 15.29 14.46
C VAL A 97 21.69 14.05 14.51
N PRO A 98 20.48 14.08 13.92
CA PRO A 98 19.58 12.94 13.89
C PRO A 98 20.11 11.84 12.95
N GLN A 99 19.58 10.63 13.11
CA GLN A 99 19.70 9.59 12.09
C GLN A 99 18.98 10.05 10.83
N VAL A 100 19.56 9.74 9.66
CA VAL A 100 18.95 10.01 8.35
C VAL A 100 18.84 8.70 7.59
N ASP A 101 17.61 8.36 7.20
CA ASP A 101 17.28 7.18 6.39
C ASP A 101 16.79 7.62 5.01
N LEU A 102 17.21 6.90 3.97
CA LEU A 102 16.62 6.95 2.64
C LEU A 102 15.73 5.71 2.48
N ALA A 103 14.51 5.91 2.01
CA ALA A 103 13.54 4.85 1.76
C ALA A 103 13.09 4.90 0.30
N GLY A 104 12.93 3.73 -0.30
CA GLY A 104 12.31 3.57 -1.60
C GLY A 104 11.41 2.34 -1.60
N SER A 105 10.28 2.42 -2.28
CA SER A 105 9.40 1.28 -2.51
C SER A 105 9.03 1.15 -3.97
N TYR A 106 8.78 -0.08 -4.38
CA TYR A 106 8.26 -0.42 -5.68
C TYR A 106 7.20 -1.49 -5.53
N GLY A 107 6.12 -1.40 -6.31
CA GLY A 107 5.05 -2.38 -6.33
C GLY A 107 4.55 -2.67 -7.73
N ARG A 108 3.96 -3.86 -7.88
CA ARG A 108 3.35 -4.35 -9.12
C ARG A 108 2.29 -5.40 -8.83
N ILE A 109 1.18 -5.37 -9.56
CA ILE A 109 0.18 -6.44 -9.53
C ILE A 109 0.63 -7.53 -10.49
N VAL A 110 1.12 -8.63 -9.93
CA VAL A 110 1.70 -9.76 -10.69
C VAL A 110 0.64 -10.42 -11.58
N LEU A 111 -0.62 -10.46 -11.14
CA LEU A 111 -1.70 -11.01 -11.95
C LEU A 111 -1.89 -10.26 -13.27
N LEU A 112 -1.71 -8.93 -13.31
CA LEU A 112 -1.83 -8.16 -14.55
C LEU A 112 -0.74 -8.57 -15.56
N ASP A 113 0.46 -8.87 -15.08
CA ASP A 113 1.55 -9.34 -15.93
C ASP A 113 1.28 -10.74 -16.48
N ILE A 114 0.77 -11.64 -15.63
CA ILE A 114 0.38 -13.00 -16.06
C ILE A 114 -0.75 -12.93 -17.08
N LEU A 115 -1.77 -12.09 -16.86
CA LEU A 115 -2.85 -11.91 -17.81
C LEU A 115 -2.31 -11.38 -19.15
N SER A 116 -1.36 -10.44 -19.10
CA SER A 116 -0.77 -9.88 -20.32
C SER A 116 0.07 -10.86 -21.14
N SER A 117 0.61 -11.91 -20.51
CA SER A 117 1.41 -12.92 -21.22
C SER A 117 0.60 -14.09 -21.76
N VAL A 118 -0.65 -14.27 -21.31
CA VAL A 118 -1.53 -15.38 -21.71
C VAL A 118 -2.56 -14.93 -22.75
N VAL A 119 -2.86 -13.63 -22.84
CA VAL A 119 -3.79 -13.09 -23.85
C VAL A 119 -3.00 -12.74 -25.11
N ASP A 120 -3.09 -13.61 -26.11
CA ASP A 120 -2.56 -13.41 -27.45
C ASP A 120 -3.70 -12.91 -28.36
N ASP A 121 -3.99 -11.61 -28.26
CA ASP A 121 -5.07 -10.95 -28.99
C ASP A 121 -4.55 -9.57 -29.45
N GLU A 122 -4.61 -9.29 -30.76
CA GLU A 122 -4.04 -8.05 -31.33
C GLU A 122 -4.72 -6.79 -30.79
N ASP A 123 -5.96 -6.90 -30.32
CA ASP A 123 -6.72 -5.80 -29.71
C ASP A 123 -6.47 -5.66 -28.20
N PHE A 124 -5.72 -6.57 -27.57
CA PHE A 124 -5.40 -6.52 -26.15
C PHE A 124 -4.27 -5.53 -25.87
N THR A 125 -4.61 -4.39 -25.26
CA THR A 125 -3.61 -3.46 -24.72
C THR A 125 -3.14 -3.97 -23.35
N ALA A 126 -1.84 -4.29 -23.23
CA ALA A 126 -1.29 -4.78 -21.98
C ALA A 126 -1.53 -3.79 -20.83
N PRO A 127 -2.10 -4.24 -19.70
CA PRO A 127 -2.32 -3.38 -18.54
C PRO A 127 -0.99 -2.85 -18.03
N THR A 128 -0.93 -1.56 -17.72
CA THR A 128 0.28 -0.96 -17.16
C THR A 128 0.04 -0.52 -15.73
N MET A 129 1.00 -0.84 -14.87
CA MET A 129 0.99 -0.39 -13.48
C MET A 129 2.39 0.06 -13.08
N LYS A 130 2.45 1.25 -12.48
CA LYS A 130 3.66 1.79 -11.86
C LYS A 130 3.33 2.25 -10.46
N ASP A 131 3.87 1.57 -9.48
CA ASP A 131 3.79 1.95 -8.08
C ASP A 131 5.21 2.13 -7.56
N TYR A 132 5.54 3.36 -7.15
CA TYR A 132 6.79 3.61 -6.45
C TYR A 132 6.68 4.77 -5.46
N SER A 133 7.54 4.74 -4.46
CA SER A 133 7.73 5.84 -3.51
C SER A 133 9.21 6.02 -3.22
N ILE A 134 9.63 7.25 -2.96
CA ILE A 134 10.98 7.57 -2.48
C ILE A 134 10.90 8.67 -1.44
N GLY A 135 11.65 8.54 -0.36
CA GLY A 135 11.61 9.52 0.71
C GLY A 135 12.79 9.47 1.65
N VAL A 136 12.84 10.47 2.52
CA VAL A 136 13.85 10.62 3.55
C VAL A 136 13.15 10.71 4.90
N THR A 137 13.70 10.01 5.89
CA THR A 137 13.20 10.04 7.26
C THR A 137 14.33 10.44 8.21
N LEU A 138 14.04 11.43 9.06
CA LEU A 138 14.90 11.89 10.14
C LEU A 138 14.44 11.28 11.45
N THR A 139 15.36 10.74 12.25
CA THR A 139 15.03 10.07 13.52
C THR A 139 15.93 10.52 14.65
N LYS A 140 15.35 10.70 15.84
CA LYS A 140 16.08 11.07 17.04
C LYS A 140 15.63 10.25 18.24
N ASN A 141 16.58 9.79 19.03
CA ASN A 141 16.31 9.05 20.25
C ASN A 141 15.93 10.04 21.37
N VAL A 142 14.76 9.82 21.97
CA VAL A 142 14.32 10.54 23.18
C VAL A 142 14.75 9.78 24.42
N THR A 143 14.64 8.44 24.38
CA THR A 143 15.21 7.52 25.37
C THR A 143 16.00 6.43 24.65
N ARG A 144 16.57 5.47 25.39
CA ARG A 144 17.25 4.32 24.78
C ARG A 144 16.27 3.42 23.99
N GLU A 145 15.00 3.46 24.35
CA GLU A 145 13.94 2.62 23.80
C GLU A 145 13.02 3.41 22.86
N THR A 146 12.89 4.72 23.06
CA THR A 146 11.91 5.57 22.38
C THR A 146 12.58 6.51 21.39
N ARG A 147 12.08 6.49 20.17
CA ARG A 147 12.58 7.26 19.03
C ARG A 147 11.43 8.05 18.42
N LEU A 148 11.67 9.32 18.13
CA LEU A 148 10.76 10.14 17.34
C LEU A 148 11.32 10.28 15.93
N PHE A 149 10.43 10.30 14.94
CA PHE A 149 10.84 10.49 13.57
C PHE A 149 9.87 11.39 12.83
N ALA A 150 10.40 12.04 11.80
CA ALA A 150 9.64 12.77 10.81
C ALA A 150 10.25 12.53 9.43
N GLY A 151 9.43 12.48 8.39
CA GLY A 151 9.90 12.17 7.05
C GLY A 151 9.07 12.83 5.97
N TYR A 152 9.65 12.85 4.78
CA TYR A 152 9.03 13.33 3.56
C TYR A 152 9.20 12.30 2.46
N HIS A 153 8.11 11.96 1.78
CA HIS A 153 8.07 10.92 0.75
C HIS A 153 7.32 11.43 -0.47
N HIS A 154 7.86 11.16 -1.65
CA HIS A 154 7.20 11.37 -2.92
C HIS A 154 6.70 10.03 -3.44
N SER A 155 5.40 9.94 -3.63
CA SER A 155 4.69 8.72 -4.00
C SER A 155 4.00 8.89 -5.35
N VAL A 156 4.13 7.87 -6.20
CA VAL A 156 3.48 7.81 -7.51
C VAL A 156 2.80 6.46 -7.68
N PHE A 157 1.50 6.53 -7.93
CA PHE A 157 0.68 5.39 -8.29
C PHE A 157 0.05 5.66 -9.65
N ASN A 158 0.33 4.80 -10.62
CA ASN A 158 -0.26 4.84 -11.95
C ASN A 158 -0.80 3.45 -12.31
N MET A 159 -2.02 3.39 -12.77
CA MET A 159 -2.67 2.18 -13.27
C MET A 159 -3.46 2.54 -14.51
N ASP A 160 -3.21 1.83 -15.60
CA ASP A 160 -3.91 1.99 -16.86
C ASP A 160 -4.36 0.61 -17.32
N LEU A 161 -5.67 0.36 -17.22
CA LEU A 161 -6.31 -0.89 -17.64
C LEU A 161 -7.28 -0.55 -18.76
N LYS A 162 -7.17 -1.26 -19.88
CA LYS A 162 -8.17 -1.22 -20.95
C LYS A 162 -8.84 -2.58 -21.03
N PHE A 163 -10.16 -2.60 -20.95
CA PHE A 163 -10.93 -3.84 -21.07
C PHE A 163 -11.17 -4.13 -22.56
N PRO A 164 -10.90 -5.36 -23.05
CA PRO A 164 -11.16 -5.73 -24.45
C PRO A 164 -12.65 -5.66 -24.80
N ASP A 165 -13.49 -6.11 -23.88
CA ASP A 165 -14.94 -5.99 -23.93
C ASP A 165 -15.36 -5.05 -22.78
N PRO A 166 -16.12 -3.97 -23.03
CA PRO A 166 -16.62 -3.10 -21.96
C PRO A 166 -17.42 -3.90 -20.93
N ILE A 167 -17.15 -3.66 -19.64
CA ILE A 167 -17.84 -4.32 -18.54
C ILE A 167 -19.13 -3.54 -18.26
N GLU A 168 -20.29 -4.15 -18.50
CA GLU A 168 -21.58 -3.58 -18.10
C GLU A 168 -21.69 -3.53 -16.56
N ILE A 169 -21.77 -2.31 -16.01
CA ILE A 169 -21.99 -2.06 -14.57
C ILE A 169 -23.49 -1.94 -14.29
N THR A 170 -24.21 -1.23 -15.18
CA THR A 170 -25.68 -1.14 -15.20
C THR A 170 -26.17 -1.12 -16.66
N SER A 171 -27.49 -1.12 -16.89
CA SER A 171 -28.09 -1.06 -18.24
C SER A 171 -27.56 0.08 -19.12
N ASP A 172 -27.09 1.17 -18.50
CA ASP A 172 -26.69 2.40 -19.18
C ASP A 172 -25.22 2.79 -18.95
N ASN A 173 -24.48 2.05 -18.11
CA ASN A 173 -23.08 2.35 -17.78
C ASN A 173 -22.18 1.15 -18.11
N THR A 174 -21.21 1.39 -18.98
CA THR A 174 -20.14 0.44 -19.31
C THR A 174 -18.79 0.97 -18.83
N LEU A 175 -17.92 0.07 -18.40
CA LEU A 175 -16.55 0.34 -18.00
C LEU A 175 -15.62 -0.19 -19.09
N ASP A 176 -15.07 0.70 -19.89
CA ASP A 176 -14.16 0.37 -21.00
C ASP A 176 -12.68 0.47 -20.60
N SER A 177 -12.37 1.35 -19.64
CA SER A 177 -11.02 1.57 -19.16
C SER A 177 -10.97 2.10 -17.73
N LEU A 178 -9.89 1.79 -17.02
CA LEU A 178 -9.55 2.34 -15.71
C LEU A 178 -8.18 3.01 -15.80
N ASN A 179 -8.18 4.35 -15.88
CA ASN A 179 -6.96 5.15 -15.88
C ASN A 179 -6.87 5.95 -14.58
N ILE A 180 -5.92 5.55 -13.72
CA ILE A 180 -5.65 6.17 -12.44
C ILE A 180 -4.21 6.65 -12.43
N LEU A 181 -4.01 7.97 -12.37
CA LEU A 181 -2.72 8.57 -12.06
C LEU A 181 -2.84 9.41 -10.78
N ARG A 182 -2.04 9.05 -9.79
CA ARG A 182 -1.95 9.74 -8.51
C ARG A 182 -0.49 9.98 -8.16
N LYS A 183 -0.20 11.23 -7.79
CA LYS A 183 1.12 11.66 -7.32
C LYS A 183 0.92 12.46 -6.06
N ASP A 184 1.61 12.10 -5.00
CA ASP A 184 1.49 12.81 -3.74
C ASP A 184 2.84 13.02 -3.06
N ASN A 185 2.89 14.11 -2.31
CA ASN A 185 4.00 14.44 -1.44
C ASN A 185 3.49 14.28 -0.02
N ILE A 186 4.10 13.36 0.73
CA ILE A 186 3.60 12.90 2.01
C ILE A 186 4.59 13.30 3.08
N MET A 187 4.11 14.04 4.08
CA MET A 187 4.83 14.22 5.33
C MET A 187 4.35 13.21 6.36
N VAL A 188 5.29 12.62 7.09
CA VAL A 188 5.01 11.67 8.16
C VAL A 188 5.68 12.10 9.44
N THR A 189 5.06 11.81 10.57
CA THR A 189 5.65 11.97 11.90
C THR A 189 5.16 10.86 12.82
N GLY A 190 6.04 10.39 13.69
CA GLY A 190 5.70 9.27 14.54
C GLY A 190 6.70 8.95 15.63
N ILE A 191 6.38 7.86 16.31
CA ILE A 191 7.11 7.32 17.44
C ILE A 191 7.35 5.84 17.22
N THR A 192 8.57 5.40 17.54
CA THR A 192 8.93 3.99 17.64
C THR A 192 9.41 3.71 19.05
N ASN A 193 8.81 2.72 19.70
CA ASN A 193 9.21 2.25 21.01
C ASN A 193 9.70 0.80 20.92
N ARG A 194 10.91 0.55 21.41
CA ARG A 194 11.50 -0.79 21.51
C ARG A 194 11.03 -1.45 22.80
N ILE A 195 10.30 -2.55 22.66
CA ILE A 195 9.75 -3.33 23.78
C ILE A 195 10.74 -4.43 24.20
N ALA A 196 11.42 -5.04 23.23
CA ALA A 196 12.42 -6.08 23.45
C ALA A 196 13.48 -6.06 22.33
N PRO A 197 14.57 -6.84 22.42
CA PRO A 197 15.64 -6.83 21.41
C PRO A 197 15.16 -6.97 19.97
N GLU A 198 14.11 -7.78 19.73
CA GLU A 198 13.53 -8.03 18.40
C GLU A 198 12.04 -7.63 18.32
N LYS A 199 11.57 -6.77 19.24
CA LYS A 199 10.17 -6.34 19.28
C LYS A 199 10.08 -4.83 19.40
N SER A 200 9.32 -4.20 18.51
CA SER A 200 9.03 -2.76 18.58
C SER A 200 7.61 -2.45 18.18
N LEU A 201 7.07 -1.39 18.77
CA LEU A 201 5.81 -0.79 18.38
C LEU A 201 6.12 0.54 17.69
N THR A 202 5.52 0.77 16.53
CA THR A 202 5.65 2.02 15.79
C THR A 202 4.26 2.56 15.49
N ALA A 203 4.04 3.82 15.83
CA ALA A 203 2.81 4.53 15.53
C ALA A 203 3.15 5.84 14.83
N TYR A 204 2.45 6.15 13.75
CA TYR A 204 2.70 7.38 13.02
C TYR A 204 1.46 7.90 12.29
N LEU A 205 1.53 9.19 11.97
CA LEU A 205 0.54 9.93 11.20
C LEU A 205 1.20 10.43 9.92
N GLY A 206 0.45 10.43 8.84
CA GLY A 206 0.87 10.94 7.54
C GLY A 206 -0.17 11.89 6.96
N TYR A 207 0.32 12.87 6.21
CA TYR A 207 -0.49 13.81 5.45
C TYR A 207 0.06 13.98 4.04
N GLY A 208 -0.79 13.70 3.06
CA GLY A 208 -0.51 13.94 1.63
C GLY A 208 -0.96 15.33 1.21
N PHE A 209 -0.07 16.15 0.67
CA PHE A 209 -0.36 17.55 0.31
C PHE A 209 -1.23 17.70 -0.94
N ASN A 210 -1.01 16.86 -1.94
CA ASN A 210 -1.70 16.95 -3.22
C ASN A 210 -3.08 16.30 -3.12
N TYR A 211 -3.13 15.10 -2.53
CA TYR A 211 -4.39 14.36 -2.37
C TYR A 211 -5.17 14.78 -1.12
N LYS A 212 -4.56 15.59 -0.24
CA LYS A 212 -5.14 16.08 1.02
C LYS A 212 -5.64 14.95 1.91
N LYS A 213 -4.91 13.83 1.93
CA LYS A 213 -5.29 12.63 2.66
C LYS A 213 -4.54 12.52 3.98
N VAL A 214 -5.28 12.26 5.05
CA VAL A 214 -4.72 11.92 6.35
C VAL A 214 -4.71 10.41 6.47
N PHE A 215 -3.65 9.86 7.03
CA PHE A 215 -3.63 8.46 7.42
C PHE A 215 -2.84 8.27 8.70
N SER A 216 -3.10 7.14 9.37
CA SER A 216 -2.27 6.70 10.48
C SER A 216 -1.96 5.23 10.34
N ARG A 217 -0.84 4.81 10.94
CA ARG A 217 -0.45 3.40 10.98
C ARG A 217 0.07 3.05 12.35
N PHE A 218 -0.35 1.87 12.81
CA PHE A 218 0.19 1.19 13.98
C PHE A 218 0.82 -0.12 13.53
N VAL A 219 2.10 -0.32 13.84
CA VAL A 219 2.86 -1.51 13.47
C VAL A 219 3.51 -2.10 14.70
N TRP A 220 3.23 -3.37 14.94
CA TRP A 220 4.02 -4.23 15.80
C TRP A 220 5.01 -5.03 14.94
N ASN A 221 6.29 -4.83 15.21
CA ASN A 221 7.38 -5.56 14.57
C ASN A 221 7.85 -6.67 15.51
N HIS A 222 8.05 -7.86 14.94
CA HIS A 222 8.70 -8.97 15.61
C HIS A 222 9.65 -9.71 14.66
N ARG A 223 10.96 -9.63 14.90
CA ARG A 223 12.08 -10.29 14.19
C ARG A 223 12.07 -10.21 12.65
N ARG A 224 11.09 -10.83 11.99
CA ARG A 224 10.88 -10.83 10.53
C ARG A 224 9.42 -10.59 10.11
N LEU A 225 8.50 -10.48 11.06
CA LEU A 225 7.08 -10.31 10.84
C LEU A 225 6.67 -8.92 11.31
N GLN A 226 5.82 -8.27 10.52
CA GLN A 226 5.16 -7.02 10.90
C GLN A 226 3.66 -7.26 10.87
N MET A 227 2.97 -6.79 11.89
CA MET A 227 1.52 -6.87 11.98
C MET A 227 1.00 -5.53 12.46
N GLY A 228 -0.19 -5.15 12.04
CA GLY A 228 -0.70 -3.84 12.40
C GLY A 228 -1.99 -3.51 11.71
N PHE A 229 -2.28 -2.21 11.66
CA PHE A 229 -3.39 -1.69 10.90
C PHE A 229 -3.12 -0.26 10.48
N ASN A 230 -3.70 0.10 9.33
CA ASN A 230 -3.71 1.45 8.80
C ASN A 230 -5.10 2.01 8.95
N ILE A 231 -5.18 3.30 9.24
CA ILE A 231 -6.45 4.02 9.37
C ILE A 231 -6.47 5.12 8.32
N TYR A 232 -7.46 5.05 7.44
CA TYR A 232 -7.76 6.04 6.42
C TYR A 232 -9.15 6.62 6.72
N PRO A 233 -9.26 7.75 7.43
CA PRO A 233 -10.55 8.30 7.84
C PRO A 233 -11.50 8.56 6.68
N GLU A 234 -10.95 8.97 5.53
CA GLU A 234 -11.68 9.24 4.30
C GLU A 234 -11.76 8.02 3.35
N GLY A 235 -11.13 6.90 3.73
CA GLY A 235 -11.02 5.71 2.90
C GLY A 235 -12.32 4.92 2.77
N LEU A 236 -12.40 4.12 1.69
CA LEU A 236 -13.47 3.14 1.51
C LEU A 236 -13.57 2.17 2.68
N LEU A 237 -12.44 1.57 3.04
CA LEU A 237 -12.26 0.80 4.26
C LEU A 237 -11.46 1.68 5.21
N VAL A 238 -12.07 2.01 6.35
CA VAL A 238 -11.41 2.91 7.31
C VAL A 238 -10.20 2.25 7.95
N ILE A 239 -10.27 0.93 8.19
CA ILE A 239 -9.21 0.16 8.84
C ILE A 239 -8.74 -0.93 7.90
N HIS A 240 -7.43 -0.91 7.58
CA HIS A 240 -6.77 -1.92 6.77
C HIS A 240 -5.85 -2.74 7.66
N PRO A 241 -6.16 -4.01 7.98
CA PRO A 241 -5.22 -4.86 8.70
C PRO A 241 -3.98 -5.09 7.83
N PHE A 242 -2.81 -4.96 8.45
CA PHE A 242 -1.52 -5.03 7.80
C PHE A 242 -0.74 -6.25 8.29
N ILE A 243 -0.22 -7.04 7.36
CA ILE A 243 0.75 -8.11 7.65
C ILE A 243 1.86 -8.00 6.62
N GLY A 244 3.09 -7.89 7.07
CA GLY A 244 4.27 -7.81 6.22
C GLY A 244 5.44 -8.62 6.76
N MET A 245 6.46 -8.75 5.94
CA MET A 245 7.74 -9.32 6.34
C MET A 245 8.86 -8.31 6.17
N HIS A 246 9.88 -8.43 7.01
CA HIS A 246 11.05 -7.56 6.95
C HIS A 246 12.34 -8.31 7.28
N TRP A 247 13.44 -7.80 6.75
CA TRP A 247 14.79 -8.32 6.97
C TRP A 247 15.74 -7.16 7.22
N GLY A 248 16.42 -7.18 8.37
CA GLY A 248 17.50 -6.24 8.66
C GLY A 248 18.75 -6.54 7.84
N LEU A 249 19.43 -5.49 7.40
CA LEU A 249 20.72 -5.49 6.72
C LEU A 249 21.80 -4.87 7.60
#